data_AF-A0A7J0CDC2-F1
#
_entry.id   AF-A0A7J0CDC2-F1
#
_cell.length_a   1.000
_cell.length_b   1.000
_cell.length_c   1.000
_cell.angle_alpha   90.00
_cell.angle_beta   90.00
_cell.angle_gamma   90.00
#
_symmetry.space_group_name_H-M   'P 1'
#
loop_
_entity.id
_entity.type
_entity.pdbx_description
1 polymer ?
#
loop_
_entity_poly.entity_id
_entity_poly.type
_entity_poly.pdbx_seq_one_letter_code
_entity_poly.pdbx_strand_id
1 'polypeptide(L)'
;MTDVIVVGGGVIGLTTAVVLAESGRRVRVWSREPAAETTSAVAGALWWPYRIEPAGLVGDWALTTLRVYEELAAAPGRPVYGWSPACTGASGSRGSGRGPGSSGTRRRRRPGCG
;
A
#
# COMPACT_ATOMS: atom_id res chain seq x y z
N MET A 1 -6.68 -7.94 -22.04
CA MET A 1 -6.42 -7.96 -20.59
C MET A 1 -6.42 -6.51 -20.13
N THR A 2 -7.31 -6.12 -19.22
CA THR A 2 -7.47 -4.72 -18.81
C THR A 2 -6.56 -4.42 -17.63
N ASP A 3 -5.59 -3.53 -17.81
CA ASP A 3 -4.76 -3.01 -16.72
C ASP A 3 -5.60 -2.06 -15.86
N VAL A 4 -5.58 -2.24 -14.54
CA VAL A 4 -6.33 -1.43 -13.58
C VAL A 4 -5.37 -0.61 -12.73
N ILE A 5 -5.63 0.69 -12.61
CA ILE A 5 -4.90 1.58 -11.71
C ILE A 5 -5.80 1.88 -10.51
N VAL A 6 -5.31 1.58 -9.32
CA VAL A 6 -5.95 1.97 -8.05
C VAL A 6 -5.25 3.19 -7.50
N VAL A 7 -6.02 4.23 -7.17
CA VAL A 7 -5.49 5.48 -6.63
C VAL A 7 -5.66 5.49 -5.11
N GLY A 8 -4.54 5.57 -4.40
CA GLY A 8 -4.46 5.64 -2.94
C GLY A 8 -3.78 4.42 -2.30
N GLY A 9 -2.82 4.68 -1.41
CA GLY A 9 -2.10 3.67 -0.64
C GLY A 9 -2.68 3.38 0.75
N GLY A 10 -3.88 3.87 1.06
CA GLY A 10 -4.59 3.61 2.32
C GLY A 10 -5.32 2.27 2.32
N VAL A 11 -5.99 1.94 3.43
CA VAL A 11 -6.67 0.63 3.61
C VAL A 11 -7.68 0.34 2.50
N ILE A 12 -8.46 1.33 2.06
CA ILE A 12 -9.45 1.16 0.99
C ILE A 12 -8.77 0.84 -0.35
N GLY A 13 -7.71 1.56 -0.69
CA GLY A 13 -6.99 1.35 -1.94
C GLY A 13 -6.27 0.00 -1.98
N LEU A 14 -5.57 -0.37 -0.90
CA LEU A 14 -4.84 -1.63 -0.84
C LEU A 14 -5.77 -2.84 -0.82
N THR A 15 -6.85 -2.82 -0.04
CA THR A 15 -7.83 -3.92 -0.03
C THR A 15 -8.51 -4.10 -1.39
N THR A 16 -8.87 -2.99 -2.05
CA THR A 16 -9.41 -3.02 -3.42
C THR A 16 -8.40 -3.60 -4.41
N ALA A 17 -7.12 -3.21 -4.31
CA ALA A 17 -6.07 -3.72 -5.18
C ALA A 17 -5.86 -5.23 -5.02
N VAL A 18 -5.95 -5.76 -3.79
CA VAL A 18 -5.87 -7.20 -3.51
C VAL A 18 -7.03 -7.94 -4.17
N VAL A 19 -8.28 -7.52 -3.94
CA VAL A 19 -9.46 -8.18 -4.52
C VAL A 19 -9.40 -8.17 -6.06
N LEU A 20 -8.95 -7.07 -6.66
CA LEU A 20 -8.77 -6.99 -8.11
C LEU A 20 -7.65 -7.92 -8.60
N ALA A 21 -6.53 -8.01 -7.88
CA ALA A 21 -5.43 -8.89 -8.23
C ALA A 21 -5.84 -10.38 -8.12
N GLU A 22 -6.58 -10.75 -7.07
CA GLU A 22 -7.14 -12.10 -6.89
C GLU A 22 -8.12 -12.48 -8.00
N SER A 23 -8.82 -11.50 -8.58
CA SER A 23 -9.67 -11.71 -9.77
C SER A 23 -8.90 -11.91 -11.09
N GLY A 24 -7.56 -11.99 -11.04
CA GLY A 24 -6.69 -12.21 -12.20
C GLY A 24 -6.38 -10.96 -13.00
N ARG A 25 -6.65 -9.76 -12.45
CA ARG A 25 -6.35 -8.48 -13.12
C ARG A 25 -4.93 -8.04 -12.81
N ARG A 26 -4.29 -7.38 -13.78
CA ARG A 26 -3.03 -6.68 -13.54
C ARG A 26 -3.34 -5.33 -12.90
N VAL A 27 -2.91 -5.16 -11.65
CA VAL A 27 -3.21 -3.98 -10.85
C VAL A 27 -1.94 -3.19 -10.57
N ARG A 28 -2.03 -1.85 -10.71
CA ARG A 28 -1.00 -0.91 -10.24
C ARG A 28 -1.61 0.02 -9.21
N VAL A 29 -1.00 0.12 -8.03
CA VAL A 29 -1.39 1.11 -7.02
C VAL A 29 -0.57 2.37 -7.23
N TRP A 30 -1.23 3.50 -7.36
CA TRP A 30 -0.60 4.82 -7.39
C TRP A 30 -1.00 5.60 -6.16
N SER A 31 -0.02 6.04 -5.38
CA SER A 31 -0.23 6.78 -4.14
C SER A 31 0.73 7.96 -4.11
N ARG A 32 0.25 9.09 -3.57
CA ARG A 32 1.09 10.26 -3.31
C ARG A 32 2.09 9.99 -2.19
N GLU A 33 1.64 9.30 -1.14
CA GLU A 33 2.39 9.01 0.08
C GLU A 33 2.61 7.50 0.24
N PRO A 34 3.70 7.06 0.90
CA PRO A 34 3.86 5.67 1.30
C PRO A 34 2.69 5.21 2.18
N ALA A 35 2.35 3.91 2.14
CA ALA A 35 1.24 3.36 2.92
C ALA A 35 1.35 3.68 4.43
N ALA A 36 2.58 3.68 4.97
CA ALA A 36 2.89 4.00 6.37
C ALA A 36 2.63 5.46 6.77
N GLU A 37 2.48 6.37 5.80
CA GLU A 37 2.23 7.80 6.04
C GLU A 37 0.75 8.18 5.80
N THR A 38 -0.10 7.20 5.45
CA THR A 38 -1.52 7.45 5.21
C THR A 38 -2.29 7.62 6.52
N THR A 39 -3.47 8.27 6.47
CA THR A 39 -4.40 8.34 7.61
C THR A 39 -4.75 6.95 8.15
N SER A 40 -4.78 5.93 7.29
CA SER A 40 -5.03 4.55 7.69
C SER A 40 -3.92 3.97 8.57
N ALA A 41 -2.67 4.41 8.41
CA ALA A 41 -1.53 3.91 9.20
C ALA A 41 -1.55 4.38 10.66
N VAL A 42 -2.20 5.51 10.95
CA VAL A 42 -2.32 6.08 12.30
C VAL A 42 -3.69 5.79 12.95
N ALA A 43 -4.57 5.06 12.27
CA ALA A 43 -5.85 4.68 12.82
C ALA A 43 -5.68 3.65 13.95
N GLY A 44 -6.46 3.78 15.04
CA GLY A 44 -6.42 2.82 16.15
C GLY A 44 -6.89 1.40 15.79
N ALA A 45 -7.47 1.22 14.60
CA ALA A 45 -7.92 -0.07 14.03
C ALA A 45 -8.88 -0.88 14.92
N LEU A 46 -9.62 -0.21 15.82
CA LEU A 46 -10.63 -0.85 16.66
C LEU A 46 -11.95 -1.02 15.89
N TRP A 47 -12.54 -2.22 16.01
CA TRP A 47 -13.88 -2.50 15.51
C TRP A 47 -14.92 -2.20 16.61
N TRP A 48 -15.69 -1.13 16.43
CA TRP A 48 -16.69 -0.69 17.42
C TRP A 48 -17.97 -0.19 16.73
N PRO A 49 -19.17 -0.43 17.30
CA PRO A 49 -20.41 0.10 16.75
C PRO A 49 -20.40 1.63 16.78
N TYR A 50 -20.30 2.24 15.61
CA TYR A 50 -20.37 3.69 15.42
C TYR A 50 -21.55 4.02 14.52
N ARG A 51 -22.27 5.11 14.81
CA ARG A 51 -23.40 5.54 13.96
C ARG A 51 -22.85 6.22 12.72
N ILE A 52 -23.06 5.59 11.57
CA ILE A 52 -22.62 6.07 10.26
C ILE A 52 -23.81 5.95 9.31
N GLU A 53 -24.08 7.01 8.57
CA GLU A 53 -25.08 7.00 7.51
C GLU A 53 -24.44 6.68 6.16
N PRO A 54 -25.15 5.96 5.26
CA PRO A 54 -26.48 5.37 5.44
C PRO A 54 -26.46 4.07 6.24
N ALA A 55 -27.20 4.03 7.36
CA ALA A 55 -27.05 2.98 8.39
C ALA A 55 -27.23 1.54 7.89
N GLY A 56 -28.18 1.31 6.96
CA GLY A 56 -28.44 -0.03 6.42
C GLY A 56 -27.25 -0.59 5.63
N LEU A 57 -26.76 0.18 4.65
CA LEU A 57 -25.63 -0.25 3.81
C LEU A 57 -24.34 -0.39 4.61
N VAL A 58 -24.11 0.53 5.55
CA VAL A 58 -22.92 0.48 6.40
C VAL A 58 -22.98 -0.71 7.35
N GLY A 59 -24.16 -1.04 7.88
CA GLY A 59 -24.37 -2.24 8.70
C GLY A 59 -24.02 -3.52 7.93
N ASP A 60 -24.50 -3.64 6.70
CA ASP A 60 -24.20 -4.80 5.84
C ASP A 60 -22.71 -4.90 5.54
N TRP A 61 -22.06 -3.79 5.13
CA TRP A 61 -20.62 -3.77 4.89
C TRP A 61 -19.83 -4.11 6.14
N ALA A 62 -20.23 -3.58 7.30
CA ALA A 62 -19.58 -3.86 8.57
C ALA A 62 -19.61 -5.36 8.89
N LEU A 63 -20.78 -6.00 8.80
CA LEU A 63 -20.90 -7.43 9.06
C LEU A 63 -20.11 -8.28 8.06
N THR A 64 -20.07 -7.89 6.78
CA THR A 64 -19.22 -8.56 5.79
C THR A 64 -17.74 -8.42 6.12
N THR A 65 -17.27 -7.21 6.43
CA THR A 65 -15.87 -6.95 6.76
C THR A 65 -15.43 -7.64 8.04
N LEU A 66 -16.29 -7.70 9.07
CA LEU A 66 -15.98 -8.36 10.33
C LEU A 66 -15.65 -9.85 10.11
N ARG A 67 -16.44 -10.55 9.30
CA ARG A 67 -16.19 -11.96 8.96
C ARG A 67 -14.83 -12.16 8.29
N VAL A 68 -14.47 -11.30 7.33
CA VAL A 68 -13.16 -11.35 6.67
C VAL A 68 -12.03 -11.12 7.67
N TYR A 69 -12.19 -10.20 8.61
CA TYR A 69 -11.18 -9.96 9.65
C TYR A 69 -11.04 -11.14 10.61
N GLU A 70 -12.13 -11.79 11.00
CA GLU A 70 -12.11 -13.01 11.80
C GLU A 70 -11.36 -14.14 11.08
N GLU A 71 -11.62 -14.32 9.78
CA GLU A 71 -10.91 -15.31 8.94
C GLU A 71 -9.40 -15.01 8.84
N LEU A 72 -9.03 -13.75 8.62
CA LEU A 72 -7.62 -13.35 8.57
C LEU A 72 -6.92 -13.49 9.92
N ALA A 73 -7.60 -13.17 11.02
CA ALA A 73 -7.08 -13.32 12.37
C ALA A 73 -6.85 -14.79 12.74
N ALA A 74 -7.67 -15.70 12.21
CA ALA A 74 -7.51 -17.15 12.38
C ALA A 74 -6.34 -17.74 11.55
N ALA A 75 -5.82 -17.02 10.56
CA ALA A 75 -4.73 -17.46 9.68
C ALA A 75 -3.52 -16.51 9.67
N PRO A 76 -2.85 -16.31 10.83
CA PRO A 76 -1.71 -15.40 10.92
C PRO A 76 -0.56 -15.85 10.01
N GLY A 77 0.00 -14.92 9.25
CA GLY A 77 1.21 -15.13 8.45
C GLY A 77 0.99 -15.46 6.98
N ARG A 78 -0.22 -15.33 6.42
CA ARG A 78 -0.39 -15.37 4.95
C ARG A 78 0.31 -14.14 4.32
N PRO A 79 1.39 -14.33 3.55
CA PRO A 79 2.04 -13.20 2.87
C PRO A 79 1.13 -12.72 1.74
N VAL A 80 0.85 -11.42 1.71
CA VAL A 80 0.26 -10.79 0.52
C VAL A 80 1.32 -10.87 -0.58
N TYR A 81 1.05 -11.68 -1.59
CA TYR A 81 2.00 -11.94 -2.68
C TYR A 81 2.28 -10.64 -3.43
N GLY A 82 3.56 -10.22 -3.51
CA GLY A 82 4.00 -9.24 -4.50
C GLY A 82 4.20 -7.79 -4.04
N TRP A 83 4.34 -7.50 -2.74
CA TRP A 83 4.88 -6.20 -2.33
C TRP A 83 6.37 -6.09 -2.71
N SER A 84 6.68 -5.31 -3.75
CA SER A 84 8.05 -4.91 -4.07
C SER A 84 8.39 -3.60 -3.34
N PRO A 85 9.42 -3.57 -2.48
CA PRO A 85 9.84 -2.34 -1.80
C PRO A 85 10.39 -1.27 -2.77
N ALA A 86 10.51 -1.58 -4.06
CA ALA A 86 11.01 -0.65 -5.09
C ALA A 86 10.04 0.49 -5.45
N CYS A 87 8.77 0.44 -5.01
CA CYS A 87 7.78 1.48 -5.28
C CYS A 87 7.71 2.58 -4.20
N THR A 88 8.53 2.54 -3.15
CA THR A 88 8.67 3.66 -2.23
C THR A 88 9.52 4.73 -2.90
N GLY A 89 8.87 5.73 -3.49
CA GLY A 89 9.51 6.89 -4.08
C GLY A 89 10.35 7.63 -3.04
N ALA A 90 11.65 7.36 -3.00
CA ALA A 90 12.61 8.20 -2.30
C ALA A 90 12.93 9.43 -3.18
N SER A 91 12.03 10.41 -3.20
CA SER A 91 12.39 11.76 -3.64
C SER A 91 12.82 12.57 -2.42
N GLY A 92 14.11 12.50 -2.11
CA GLY A 92 14.75 13.26 -1.04
C GLY A 92 16.16 13.66 -1.43
N SER A 93 16.30 14.54 -2.42
CA SER A 93 17.57 15.20 -2.71
C SER A 93 17.89 16.21 -1.61
N ARG A 94 18.87 15.91 -0.75
CA ARG A 94 19.65 16.94 -0.06
C ARG A 94 21.11 16.72 -0.38
N GLY A 95 21.62 17.52 -1.31
CA GLY A 95 23.04 17.74 -1.45
C GLY A 95 23.53 18.70 -0.38
N SER A 96 24.73 18.46 0.16
CA SER A 96 25.88 19.36 0.11
C SER A 96 26.86 19.06 1.24
N GLY A 97 28.13 18.82 0.89
CA GLY A 97 29.23 18.66 1.85
C GLY A 97 30.43 17.97 1.21
N ARG A 98 31.16 18.67 0.32
CA ARG A 98 32.43 18.19 -0.25
C ARG A 98 33.54 18.36 0.79
N GLY A 99 34.18 17.26 1.17
CA GLY A 99 35.55 17.22 1.72
C GLY A 99 36.46 16.43 0.75
N PRO A 100 37.76 16.74 0.62
CA PRO A 100 38.60 16.22 -0.45
C PRO A 100 39.36 14.94 -0.07
N GLY A 101 39.59 14.08 -1.06
CA GLY A 101 40.43 12.87 -1.00
C GLY A 101 39.63 11.61 -0.60
N SER A 102 39.71 10.46 -1.26
CA SER A 102 40.61 9.96 -2.28
C SER A 102 39.93 8.78 -3.03
N SER A 103 40.36 8.58 -4.27
CA SER A 103 40.44 7.30 -5.00
C SER A 103 39.26 6.31 -4.95
N GLY A 104 38.62 6.16 -6.11
CA GLY A 104 38.45 4.83 -6.71
C GLY A 104 37.18 4.06 -6.35
N THR A 105 36.12 4.28 -7.12
CA THR A 105 35.33 3.18 -7.73
C THR A 105 34.39 3.76 -8.77
N ARG A 106 34.67 3.48 -10.04
CA ARG A 106 33.81 3.84 -11.18
C ARG A 106 32.52 3.02 -11.08
N ARG A 107 31.54 3.53 -10.33
CA ARG A 107 30.21 2.92 -10.23
C ARG A 107 29.58 2.95 -11.62
N ARG A 108 29.55 1.79 -12.29
CA ARG A 108 28.81 1.61 -13.54
C ARG A 108 27.37 2.06 -13.29
N ARG A 109 26.95 3.10 -14.01
CA ARG A 109 25.54 3.48 -14.14
C ARG A 109 24.78 2.26 -14.67
N ARG A 110 23.84 1.73 -13.89
CA ARG A 110 22.80 0.86 -14.44
C ARG A 110 21.88 1.73 -15.31
N PRO A 111 21.40 1.22 -16.46
CA PRO A 111 20.47 1.97 -17.29
C PRO A 111 19.16 2.16 -16.52
N GLY A 112 18.61 3.37 -16.60
CA GLY A 112 17.31 3.70 -16.02
C GLY A 112 16.18 3.00 -16.76
N CYS A 113 15.13 2.66 -16.02
CA CYS A 113 13.83 2.33 -16.59
C CYS A 113 13.19 3.62 -17.09
N GLY A 114 12.80 3.63 -18.36
CA GLY A 114 11.80 4.55 -18.89
C GLY A 114 10.38 4.08 -18.60
#